data_AF-A0A6B2UMQ4-F1
#
_entry.id   AF-A0A6B2UMQ4-F1
#
_cell.length_a   1.000
_cell.length_b   1.000
_cell.length_c   1.000
_cell.angle_alpha   90.00
_cell.angle_beta   90.00
_cell.angle_gamma   90.00
#
_symmetry.space_group_name_H-M   'P 1'
#
loop_
_entity.id
_entity.type
_entity.pdbx_description
1 polymer ?
#
loop_
_entity_poly.entity_id
_entity_poly.type
_entity_poly.pdbx_seq_one_letter_code
_entity_poly.pdbx_strand_id
1 'polypeptide(L)'
;AYHVVTHELAAEVETLVRYAARIAREDVAVRDHAPWALRTALRELLVRVPVYRPYPARDAGAAPEDVVSAQAAEEASAVFTVPEEAETVALVRELALGRRGDGPAYEAFRTRFAQTASALRAKSVEDLAFYRYVPLLSVNEVGGDPGAPALAPDVFHAYCGRVQRDWPLTGTVLSTHDTKRSADVRAAIAVLSEVPERWGAFLAEAAAACPAPDPHLGWAAWQLAFGFGSTDAERLGGALLKHVREAGLRTSWTEQDGAYEEEVRRFVAAGPCGAALGGRLAELRAELAPYIRANVLGGALLHLTMPGVPDVYQGTETESRTLVDPDNRRTPPDVRDTLRSLDGGRAPRDLPEEKLALTAAALRLRRERPDCFGEDASYAPLPASGPAASHCLAFVRSDHVLTAVTRLAARLAEGGGWNGTVLTLPPGRWREAVRERSDEVHEGGVPCADLFATAPATLLIRTD
;
A
#
# COMPACT_ATOMS: atom_id res chain seq x y z
N ALA A 1 14.84 11.46 5.44
CA ALA A 1 14.92 12.65 4.55
C ALA A 1 16.28 13.35 4.64
N TYR A 2 16.72 13.76 5.85
CA TYR A 2 18.02 14.46 6.01
C TYR A 2 19.24 13.73 5.44
N HIS A 3 19.39 12.42 5.70
CA HIS A 3 20.49 11.64 5.13
C HIS A 3 20.54 11.72 3.59
N VAL A 4 19.41 11.45 2.94
CA VAL A 4 19.27 11.50 1.47
C VAL A 4 19.58 12.89 0.91
N VAL A 5 19.01 13.97 1.48
CA VAL A 5 19.21 15.34 0.95
C VAL A 5 20.65 15.86 1.20
N THR A 6 21.40 15.24 2.10
CA THR A 6 22.77 15.66 2.44
C THR A 6 23.85 14.83 1.76
N HIS A 7 23.55 13.58 1.39
CA HIS A 7 24.51 12.64 0.81
C HIS A 7 24.10 12.27 -0.63
N GLU A 8 23.03 11.50 -0.78
CA GLU A 8 22.59 10.95 -2.08
C GLU A 8 22.17 12.03 -3.09
N LEU A 9 21.48 13.08 -2.62
CA LEU A 9 20.98 14.18 -3.44
C LEU A 9 21.74 15.49 -3.18
N ALA A 10 22.97 15.41 -2.68
CA ALA A 10 23.77 16.59 -2.39
C ALA A 10 23.99 17.46 -3.65
N ALA A 11 24.23 16.84 -4.80
CA ALA A 11 24.46 17.53 -6.06
C ALA A 11 23.21 18.29 -6.57
N GLU A 12 22.02 17.71 -6.37
CA GLU A 12 20.73 18.31 -6.66
C GLU A 12 20.53 19.58 -5.82
N VAL A 13 20.81 19.50 -4.51
CA VAL A 13 20.72 20.64 -3.60
C VAL A 13 21.71 21.73 -3.98
N GLU A 14 22.97 21.40 -4.28
CA GLU A 14 23.95 22.40 -4.72
C GLU A 14 23.55 23.07 -6.04
N THR A 15 22.86 22.35 -6.92
CA THR A 15 22.30 22.93 -8.16
C THR A 15 21.22 23.97 -7.83
N LEU A 16 20.33 23.67 -6.89
CA LEU A 16 19.31 24.61 -6.43
C LEU A 16 19.93 25.84 -5.75
N VAL A 17 20.97 25.65 -4.93
CA VAL A 17 21.73 26.76 -4.32
C VAL A 17 22.32 27.67 -5.40
N ARG A 18 22.93 27.11 -6.45
CA ARG A 18 23.47 27.90 -7.58
C ARG A 18 22.37 28.68 -8.31
N TYR A 19 21.20 28.09 -8.50
CA TYR A 19 20.07 28.77 -9.13
C TYR A 19 19.55 29.93 -8.28
N ALA A 20 19.31 29.70 -6.99
CA ALA A 20 18.84 30.75 -6.07
C ALA A 20 19.88 31.87 -5.93
N ALA A 21 21.17 31.53 -5.81
CA ALA A 21 22.24 32.54 -5.72
C ALA A 21 22.41 33.35 -7.02
N ARG A 22 22.10 32.78 -8.19
CA ARG A 22 22.07 33.55 -9.45
C ARG A 22 20.91 34.55 -9.45
N ILE A 23 19.71 34.09 -9.06
CA ILE A 23 18.53 34.95 -8.93
C ILE A 23 18.79 36.10 -7.96
N ALA A 24 19.33 35.81 -6.77
CA ALA A 24 19.71 36.81 -5.78
C ALA A 24 20.72 37.85 -6.29
N ARG A 25 21.69 37.44 -7.12
CA ARG A 25 22.66 38.38 -7.70
C ARG A 25 22.02 39.34 -8.71
N GLU A 26 21.06 38.86 -9.48
CA GLU A 26 20.42 39.58 -10.58
C GLU A 26 19.23 40.45 -10.11
N ASP A 27 18.48 40.03 -9.08
CA ASP A 27 17.40 40.82 -8.47
C ASP A 27 17.88 41.49 -7.17
N VAL A 28 18.06 42.82 -7.24
CA VAL A 28 18.52 43.65 -6.10
C VAL A 28 17.63 43.50 -4.87
N ALA A 29 16.33 43.22 -5.05
CA ALA A 29 15.39 43.12 -3.95
C ALA A 29 15.48 41.79 -3.17
N VAL A 30 16.31 40.82 -3.60
CA VAL A 30 16.56 39.54 -2.91
C VAL A 30 18.05 39.20 -2.87
N ARG A 31 18.92 40.22 -2.83
CA ARG A 31 20.37 40.02 -2.99
C ARG A 31 21.08 39.50 -1.75
N ASP A 32 20.56 39.77 -0.56
CA ASP A 32 21.27 39.55 0.70
C ASP A 32 21.02 38.15 1.32
N HIS A 33 21.43 37.10 0.60
CA HIS A 33 21.35 35.73 1.11
C HIS A 33 22.65 34.96 0.88
N ALA A 34 23.30 34.56 1.97
CA ALA A 34 24.52 33.79 1.91
C ALA A 34 24.29 32.37 1.34
N PRO A 35 25.22 31.79 0.55
CA PRO A 35 25.05 30.46 -0.02
C PRO A 35 24.79 29.34 1.00
N TRP A 36 25.35 29.47 2.21
CA TRP A 36 25.11 28.51 3.29
C TRP A 36 23.67 28.60 3.81
N ALA A 37 23.10 29.80 3.93
CA ALA A 37 21.72 30.01 4.37
C ALA A 37 20.74 29.47 3.32
N LEU A 38 21.01 29.69 2.02
CA LEU A 38 20.22 29.12 0.92
C LEU A 38 20.21 27.59 0.97
N ARG A 39 21.37 26.98 1.22
CA ARG A 39 21.50 25.52 1.34
C ARG A 39 20.69 24.99 2.53
N THR A 40 20.80 25.62 3.69
CA THR A 40 20.05 25.23 4.89
C THR A 40 18.54 25.37 4.63
N ALA A 41 18.09 26.52 4.15
CA ALA A 41 16.68 26.76 3.82
C ALA A 41 16.11 25.74 2.81
N LEU A 42 16.87 25.43 1.75
CA LEU A 42 16.48 24.43 0.76
C LEU A 42 16.33 23.04 1.39
N ARG A 43 17.28 22.61 2.21
CA ARG A 43 17.23 21.30 2.89
C ARG A 43 16.00 21.23 3.81
N GLU A 44 15.80 22.25 4.63
CA GLU A 44 14.71 22.30 5.61
C GLU A 44 13.32 22.35 4.95
N LEU A 45 13.16 23.08 3.85
CA LEU A 45 11.90 23.08 3.10
C LEU A 45 11.67 21.74 2.38
N LEU A 46 12.69 21.20 1.70
CA LEU A 46 12.57 19.94 0.95
C LEU A 46 12.14 18.76 1.83
N VAL A 47 12.68 18.65 3.05
CA VAL A 47 12.32 17.55 3.97
C VAL A 47 10.90 17.67 4.53
N ARG A 48 10.25 18.84 4.41
CA ARG A 48 8.90 19.13 4.91
C ARG A 48 7.83 19.12 3.83
N VAL A 49 8.18 18.89 2.56
CA VAL A 49 7.19 18.76 1.49
C VAL A 49 6.37 17.47 1.70
N PRO A 50 5.04 17.56 1.92
CA PRO A 50 4.21 16.41 2.30
C PRO A 50 3.80 15.54 1.10
N VAL A 51 4.03 16.00 -0.13
CA VAL A 51 3.73 15.30 -1.39
C VAL A 51 5.01 15.03 -2.17
N TYR A 52 4.92 14.29 -3.28
CA TYR A 52 6.09 14.06 -4.16
C TYR A 52 6.67 15.35 -4.72
N ARG A 53 5.82 16.22 -5.27
CA ARG A 53 6.28 17.47 -5.85
C ARG A 53 5.17 18.53 -5.88
N PRO A 54 5.52 19.81 -5.73
CA PRO A 54 4.63 20.89 -6.12
C PRO A 54 4.48 20.94 -7.65
N TYR A 55 3.29 21.35 -8.08
CA TYR A 55 3.02 21.82 -9.45
C TYR A 55 2.67 23.31 -9.36
N PRO A 56 3.09 24.14 -10.34
CA PRO A 56 2.74 25.56 -10.35
C PRO A 56 1.22 25.76 -10.47
N ALA A 57 0.70 26.83 -9.85
CA ALA A 57 -0.74 27.14 -9.75
C ALA A 57 -1.47 27.26 -11.10
N ARG A 58 -0.75 27.41 -12.22
CA ARG A 58 -1.35 27.54 -13.55
C ARG A 58 -1.98 26.24 -14.07
N ASP A 59 -1.60 25.07 -13.53
CA ASP A 59 -1.93 23.77 -14.14
C ASP A 59 -2.71 22.80 -13.22
N ALA A 60 -2.99 23.11 -11.94
CA ALA A 60 -3.64 22.17 -11.02
C ALA A 60 -4.57 22.85 -9.99
N GLY A 61 -5.70 22.21 -9.70
CA GLY A 61 -6.73 22.70 -8.77
C GLY A 61 -6.38 22.68 -7.27
N ALA A 62 -5.18 22.22 -6.89
CA ALA A 62 -4.66 22.37 -5.53
C ALA A 62 -3.77 23.63 -5.48
N ALA A 63 -4.01 24.51 -4.50
CA ALA A 63 -3.17 25.70 -4.35
C ALA A 63 -1.75 25.24 -3.98
N PRO A 64 -0.69 25.69 -4.68
CA PRO A 64 0.70 25.34 -4.32
C PRO A 64 1.05 25.63 -2.85
N GLU A 65 0.30 26.52 -2.20
CA GLU A 65 0.41 26.85 -0.78
C GLU A 65 0.17 25.67 0.15
N ASP A 66 -0.63 24.67 -0.26
CA ASP A 66 -0.89 23.46 0.50
C ASP A 66 0.32 22.49 0.47
N VAL A 67 1.21 22.65 -0.51
CA VAL A 67 2.37 21.77 -0.74
C VAL A 67 3.63 22.29 -0.06
N VAL A 68 3.91 23.60 -0.12
CA VAL A 68 4.97 24.23 0.68
C VAL A 68 4.26 25.17 1.66
N SER A 69 3.74 24.60 2.74
CA SER A 69 2.87 25.31 3.67
C SER A 69 3.58 26.42 4.44
N ALA A 70 2.80 27.38 4.96
CA ALA A 70 3.33 28.40 5.85
C ALA A 70 3.94 27.77 7.11
N GLN A 71 3.28 26.73 7.66
CA GLN A 71 3.81 25.96 8.79
C GLN A 71 5.15 25.30 8.46
N ALA A 72 5.30 24.69 7.27
CA ALA A 72 6.57 24.10 6.86
C ALA A 72 7.70 25.15 6.77
N ALA A 73 7.38 26.38 6.35
CA ALA A 73 8.35 27.48 6.36
C ALA A 73 8.66 27.99 7.77
N GLU A 74 7.67 28.07 8.66
CA GLU A 74 7.89 28.45 10.06
C GLU A 74 8.82 27.44 10.75
N GLU A 75 8.53 26.14 10.62
CA GLU A 75 9.37 25.08 11.16
C GLU A 75 10.76 25.04 10.53
N ALA A 76 10.88 25.35 9.23
CA ALA A 76 12.16 25.47 8.53
C ALA A 76 12.93 26.74 8.92
N SER A 77 12.26 27.77 9.44
CA SER A 77 12.89 29.01 9.92
C SER A 77 13.52 28.81 11.29
N ALA A 78 12.98 27.90 12.11
CA ALA A 78 13.42 27.64 13.48
C ALA A 78 14.87 27.10 13.62
N VAL A 79 15.50 26.62 12.54
CA VAL A 79 16.92 26.23 12.53
C VAL A 79 17.88 27.43 12.55
N PHE A 80 17.41 28.62 12.16
CA PHE A 80 18.22 29.83 12.14
C PHE A 80 18.13 30.54 13.50
N THR A 81 19.29 30.81 14.11
CA THR A 81 19.36 31.59 15.36
C THR A 81 19.10 33.07 15.11
N VAL A 82 19.52 33.59 13.95
CA VAL A 82 19.37 35.00 13.56
C VAL A 82 18.10 35.15 12.73
N PRO A 83 17.10 35.95 13.17
CA PRO A 83 15.83 36.11 12.45
C PRO A 83 15.99 36.55 11.00
N GLU A 84 16.95 37.44 10.72
CA GLU A 84 17.23 37.95 9.38
C GLU A 84 17.74 36.84 8.45
N GLU A 85 18.50 35.87 8.95
CA GLU A 85 18.96 34.72 8.15
C GLU A 85 17.78 33.81 7.78
N ALA A 86 16.77 33.72 8.66
CA ALA A 86 15.56 32.94 8.44
C ALA A 86 14.70 33.48 7.27
N GLU A 87 14.83 34.76 6.90
CA GLU A 87 14.17 35.32 5.71
C GLU A 87 14.55 34.58 4.42
N THR A 88 15.70 33.89 4.42
CA THR A 88 16.12 33.02 3.31
C THR A 88 15.12 31.87 3.06
N VAL A 89 14.46 31.36 4.11
CA VAL A 89 13.40 30.34 3.97
C VAL A 89 12.20 30.92 3.22
N ALA A 90 11.80 32.15 3.55
CA ALA A 90 10.73 32.84 2.85
C ALA A 90 11.08 33.02 1.36
N LEU A 91 12.30 33.47 1.03
CA LEU A 91 12.74 33.57 -0.37
C LEU A 91 12.63 32.23 -1.10
N VAL A 92 13.21 31.16 -0.55
CA VAL A 92 13.21 29.83 -1.18
C VAL A 92 11.78 29.34 -1.39
N ARG A 93 10.89 29.56 -0.43
CA ARG A 93 9.47 29.23 -0.53
C ARG A 93 8.78 30.02 -1.65
N GLU A 94 8.96 31.33 -1.72
CA GLU A 94 8.36 32.16 -2.77
C GLU A 94 8.84 31.76 -4.17
N LEU A 95 10.13 31.42 -4.29
CA LEU A 95 10.71 30.90 -5.53
C LEU A 95 10.10 29.54 -5.90
N ALA A 96 9.98 28.61 -4.96
CA ALA A 96 9.42 27.27 -5.20
C ALA A 96 7.94 27.33 -5.61
N LEU A 97 7.20 28.27 -5.04
CA LEU A 97 5.76 28.47 -5.30
C LEU A 97 5.49 29.31 -6.56
N GLY A 98 6.52 29.89 -7.17
CA GLY A 98 6.38 30.73 -8.37
C GLY A 98 5.70 32.06 -8.13
N ARG A 99 5.79 32.57 -6.90
CA ARG A 99 5.25 33.89 -6.52
C ARG A 99 6.26 35.01 -6.65
N ARG A 100 7.53 34.67 -6.86
CA ARG A 100 8.62 35.63 -7.05
C ARG A 100 9.23 35.48 -8.42
N GLY A 101 9.15 36.56 -9.21
CA GLY A 101 9.84 36.73 -10.48
C GLY A 101 9.38 35.80 -11.60
N ASP A 102 9.65 36.23 -12.82
CA ASP A 102 9.36 35.48 -14.04
C ASP A 102 10.63 35.33 -14.88
N GLY A 103 10.61 34.37 -15.81
CA GLY A 103 11.68 34.16 -16.79
C GLY A 103 12.55 32.92 -16.53
N PRO A 104 13.54 32.68 -17.39
CA PRO A 104 14.22 31.37 -17.48
C PRO A 104 14.91 30.93 -16.18
N ALA A 105 15.46 31.87 -15.40
CA ALA A 105 16.14 31.54 -14.15
C ALA A 105 15.17 31.06 -13.06
N TYR A 106 14.02 31.75 -12.92
CA TYR A 106 12.97 31.42 -11.95
C TYR A 106 12.26 30.11 -12.31
N GLU A 107 11.96 29.91 -13.59
CA GLU A 107 11.39 28.64 -14.10
C GLU A 107 12.33 27.45 -13.89
N ALA A 108 13.63 27.63 -14.14
CA ALA A 108 14.64 26.59 -13.91
C ALA A 108 14.73 26.21 -12.42
N PHE A 109 14.66 27.19 -11.51
CA PHE A 109 14.63 26.92 -10.07
C PHE A 109 13.38 26.12 -9.68
N ARG A 110 12.19 26.58 -10.05
CA ARG A 110 10.91 25.91 -9.75
C ARG A 110 10.89 24.47 -10.23
N THR A 111 11.26 24.28 -11.50
CA THR A 111 11.30 22.97 -12.13
C THR A 111 12.27 22.04 -11.40
N ARG A 112 13.48 22.53 -11.10
CA ARG A 112 14.49 21.72 -10.40
C ARG A 112 14.06 21.41 -8.97
N PHE A 113 13.40 22.34 -8.28
CA PHE A 113 12.90 22.11 -6.92
C PHE A 113 11.88 20.98 -6.91
N ALA A 114 10.91 21.02 -7.83
CA ALA A 114 9.91 19.96 -7.97
C ALA A 114 10.53 18.60 -8.35
N GLN A 115 11.53 18.58 -9.24
CA GLN A 115 12.28 17.36 -9.57
C GLN A 115 13.03 16.78 -8.36
N THR A 116 13.71 17.63 -7.59
CA THR A 116 14.45 17.21 -6.39
C THR A 116 13.53 16.74 -5.27
N ALA A 117 12.41 17.41 -5.04
CA ALA A 117 11.40 17.00 -4.06
C ALA A 117 10.88 15.58 -4.36
N SER A 118 10.60 15.28 -5.64
CA SER A 118 10.11 13.97 -6.06
C SER A 118 11.12 12.86 -5.79
N ALA A 119 12.39 13.08 -6.14
CA ALA A 119 13.46 12.13 -5.88
C ALA A 119 13.67 11.94 -4.37
N LEU A 120 13.65 13.02 -3.58
CA LEU A 120 13.79 12.96 -2.13
C LEU A 120 12.67 12.16 -1.48
N ARG A 121 11.42 12.35 -1.91
CA ARG A 121 10.27 11.60 -1.35
C ARG A 121 10.45 10.10 -1.57
N ALA A 122 10.68 9.68 -2.82
CA ALA A 122 10.88 8.27 -3.15
C ALA A 122 12.05 7.67 -2.36
N LYS A 123 13.24 8.27 -2.42
CA LYS A 123 14.43 7.73 -1.77
C LYS A 123 14.35 7.72 -0.25
N SER A 124 13.79 8.77 0.34
CA SER A 124 13.81 8.92 1.79
C SER A 124 12.64 8.26 2.51
N VAL A 125 11.49 8.11 1.84
CA VAL A 125 10.31 7.46 2.41
C VAL A 125 10.25 6.00 1.98
N GLU A 126 10.18 5.73 0.68
CA GLU A 126 9.89 4.39 0.17
C GLU A 126 11.11 3.46 0.22
N ASP A 127 12.30 3.97 -0.07
CA ASP A 127 13.55 3.20 -0.10
C ASP A 127 14.35 3.29 1.21
N LEU A 128 13.83 3.97 2.24
CA LEU A 128 14.53 4.11 3.53
C LEU A 128 13.59 4.06 4.72
N ALA A 129 12.64 5.00 4.83
CA ALA A 129 11.77 5.05 6.01
C ALA A 129 10.88 3.80 6.12
N PHE A 130 10.35 3.27 5.01
CA PHE A 130 9.57 2.03 5.01
C PHE A 130 10.38 0.80 5.46
N TYR A 131 11.69 0.83 5.28
CA TYR A 131 12.59 -0.20 5.76
C TYR A 131 13.00 0.00 7.22
N ARG A 132 12.81 1.20 7.79
CA ARG A 132 13.12 1.49 9.21
C ARG A 132 11.88 1.39 10.10
N TYR A 133 10.74 1.86 9.63
CA TYR A 133 9.47 1.84 10.36
C TYR A 133 8.70 0.57 10.00
N VAL A 134 8.96 -0.50 10.75
CA VAL A 134 8.47 -1.87 10.42
C VAL A 134 7.40 -2.44 11.40
N PRO A 135 6.58 -1.64 12.12
CA PRO A 135 5.64 -2.21 13.09
C PRO A 135 4.63 -3.16 12.43
N LEU A 136 4.21 -2.87 11.19
CA LEU A 136 3.37 -3.75 10.38
C LEU A 136 3.73 -3.63 8.89
N LEU A 137 4.45 -4.62 8.34
CA LEU A 137 4.98 -4.53 6.98
C LEU A 137 3.89 -4.48 5.89
N SER A 138 2.64 -4.87 6.16
CA SER A 138 1.56 -4.84 5.17
C SER A 138 1.21 -3.43 4.70
N VAL A 139 1.52 -2.38 5.49
CA VAL A 139 1.20 -0.98 5.18
C VAL A 139 2.42 -0.18 4.69
N ASN A 140 3.62 -0.76 4.75
CA ASN A 140 4.85 -0.16 4.22
C ASN A 140 4.93 -0.34 2.70
N GLU A 141 3.99 0.23 1.96
CA GLU A 141 3.87 -0.01 0.52
C GLU A 141 3.93 1.30 -0.28
N VAL A 142 4.37 1.24 -1.53
CA VAL A 142 4.48 2.40 -2.43
C VAL A 142 3.16 3.16 -2.45
N GLY A 143 3.22 4.48 -2.20
CA GLY A 143 2.03 5.34 -2.06
C GLY A 143 1.24 5.22 -0.74
N GLY A 144 1.64 4.35 0.20
CA GLY A 144 1.03 4.21 1.51
C GLY A 144 1.58 5.17 2.57
N ASP A 145 0.82 5.36 3.65
CA ASP A 145 1.29 6.03 4.88
C ASP A 145 1.23 5.03 6.06
N PRO A 146 2.38 4.45 6.47
CA PRO A 146 2.41 3.47 7.53
C PRO A 146 2.10 4.07 8.91
N GLY A 147 2.07 5.40 9.06
CA GLY A 147 1.67 6.08 10.30
C GLY A 147 0.18 5.92 10.64
N ALA A 148 -0.66 5.59 9.64
CA ALA A 148 -2.09 5.37 9.80
C ALA A 148 -2.51 4.02 9.18
N PRO A 149 -2.16 2.88 9.80
CA PRO A 149 -2.28 1.55 9.18
C PRO A 149 -3.71 1.02 9.05
N ALA A 150 -4.69 1.64 9.71
CA ALA A 150 -6.08 1.19 9.72
C ALA A 150 -6.98 2.15 8.94
N LEU A 151 -7.93 1.58 8.20
CA LEU A 151 -8.92 2.33 7.42
C LEU A 151 -10.33 1.85 7.75
N ALA A 152 -11.20 2.80 8.11
CA ALA A 152 -12.59 2.53 8.43
C ALA A 152 -13.43 2.39 7.14
N PRO A 153 -14.52 1.59 7.14
CA PRO A 153 -15.34 1.36 5.94
C PRO A 153 -15.90 2.64 5.31
N ASP A 154 -16.30 3.62 6.11
CA ASP A 154 -16.79 4.92 5.66
C ASP A 154 -15.71 5.71 4.89
N VAL A 155 -14.44 5.65 5.32
CA VAL A 155 -13.32 6.26 4.60
C VAL A 155 -13.11 5.57 3.24
N PHE A 156 -13.23 4.25 3.17
CA PHE A 156 -13.17 3.50 1.90
C PHE A 156 -14.30 3.90 0.96
N HIS A 157 -15.53 3.96 1.48
CA HIS A 157 -16.70 4.36 0.71
C HIS A 157 -16.60 5.81 0.21
N ALA A 158 -16.10 6.72 1.05
CA ALA A 158 -15.84 8.10 0.66
C ALA A 158 -14.77 8.18 -0.44
N TYR A 159 -13.70 7.38 -0.35
CA TYR A 159 -12.71 7.26 -1.43
C TYR A 159 -13.35 6.79 -2.74
N CYS A 160 -14.11 5.69 -2.70
CA CYS A 160 -14.80 5.17 -3.89
C CYS A 160 -15.76 6.19 -4.51
N GLY A 161 -16.56 6.89 -3.70
CA GLY A 161 -17.45 7.94 -4.17
C GLY A 161 -16.73 9.11 -4.83
N ARG A 162 -15.55 9.51 -4.30
CA ARG A 162 -14.70 10.51 -4.97
C ARG A 162 -14.14 9.99 -6.29
N VAL A 163 -13.64 8.75 -6.33
CA VAL A 163 -13.11 8.16 -7.57
C VAL A 163 -14.19 8.10 -8.65
N GLN A 164 -15.40 7.62 -8.34
CA GLN A 164 -16.49 7.59 -9.33
C GLN A 164 -16.86 8.98 -9.86
N ARG A 165 -16.83 10.02 -9.00
CA ARG A 165 -17.21 11.38 -9.39
C ARG A 165 -16.13 12.09 -10.19
N ASP A 166 -14.88 12.00 -9.74
CA ASP A 166 -13.79 12.87 -10.23
C ASP A 166 -12.91 12.16 -11.27
N TRP A 167 -12.71 10.84 -11.13
CA TRP A 167 -11.80 10.04 -11.97
C TRP A 167 -12.30 8.61 -12.21
N PRO A 168 -13.53 8.40 -12.74
CA PRO A 168 -14.14 7.07 -12.80
C PRO A 168 -13.38 6.07 -13.68
N LEU A 169 -12.54 6.56 -14.59
CA LEU A 169 -11.71 5.76 -15.49
C LEU A 169 -10.23 5.69 -15.07
N THR A 170 -9.89 6.12 -13.85
CA THR A 170 -8.51 6.00 -13.32
C THR A 170 -8.11 4.54 -13.15
N GLY A 171 -6.83 4.23 -13.35
CA GLY A 171 -6.27 2.92 -13.01
C GLY A 171 -6.28 2.69 -11.50
N THR A 172 -6.57 1.45 -11.09
CA THR A 172 -6.43 0.99 -9.70
C THR A 172 -5.54 -0.25 -9.66
N VAL A 173 -4.66 -0.36 -8.67
CA VAL A 173 -3.67 -1.44 -8.55
C VAL A 173 -3.64 -1.99 -7.14
N LEU A 174 -3.38 -3.30 -7.01
CA LEU A 174 -3.00 -3.93 -5.75
C LEU A 174 -1.57 -4.48 -5.76
N SER A 175 -1.05 -4.90 -6.90
CA SER A 175 0.34 -5.31 -7.05
C SER A 175 0.89 -4.71 -8.33
N THR A 176 2.17 -4.36 -8.33
CA THR A 176 2.91 -3.91 -9.51
C THR A 176 4.33 -4.47 -9.47
N HIS A 177 5.09 -4.26 -10.53
CA HIS A 177 6.52 -4.57 -10.56
C HIS A 177 7.37 -3.77 -9.56
N ASP A 178 6.83 -2.71 -8.97
CA ASP A 178 7.51 -1.85 -8.00
C ASP A 178 6.96 -1.97 -6.57
N THR A 179 5.83 -2.66 -6.38
CA THR A 179 5.35 -2.93 -5.01
C THR A 179 6.38 -3.71 -4.21
N LYS A 180 6.60 -3.31 -2.95
CA LYS A 180 7.56 -3.91 -2.02
C LYS A 180 7.20 -5.37 -1.73
N ARG A 181 5.91 -5.71 -1.71
CA ARG A 181 5.37 -7.07 -1.57
C ARG A 181 4.06 -7.21 -2.36
N SER A 182 3.73 -8.41 -2.83
CA SER A 182 2.42 -8.67 -3.45
C SER A 182 1.25 -8.41 -2.51
N ALA A 183 0.07 -8.16 -3.09
CA ALA A 183 -1.17 -7.96 -2.35
C ALA A 183 -1.48 -9.10 -1.37
N ASP A 184 -1.22 -10.35 -1.75
CA ASP A 184 -1.56 -11.51 -0.92
C ASP A 184 -0.58 -11.69 0.25
N VAL A 185 0.70 -11.32 0.07
CA VAL A 185 1.67 -11.23 1.17
C VAL A 185 1.24 -10.16 2.18
N ARG A 186 0.79 -9.00 1.70
CA ARG A 186 0.29 -7.93 2.57
C ARG A 186 -1.01 -8.33 3.28
N ALA A 187 -1.93 -8.99 2.57
CA ALA A 187 -3.18 -9.51 3.12
C ALA A 187 -2.94 -10.53 4.24
N ALA A 188 -1.95 -11.41 4.08
CA ALA A 188 -1.53 -12.33 5.12
C ALA A 188 -0.94 -11.60 6.34
N ILE A 189 0.05 -10.73 6.14
CA ILE A 189 0.69 -9.97 7.23
C ILE A 189 -0.34 -9.14 8.01
N ALA A 190 -1.34 -8.56 7.35
CA ALA A 190 -2.38 -7.77 8.00
C ALA A 190 -3.16 -8.56 9.08
N VAL A 191 -3.31 -9.89 8.93
CA VAL A 191 -3.96 -10.75 9.93
C VAL A 191 -3.25 -10.70 11.28
N LEU A 192 -1.93 -10.47 11.30
CA LEU A 192 -1.16 -10.40 12.56
C LEU A 192 -1.64 -9.25 13.46
N SER A 193 -2.21 -8.19 12.89
CA SER A 193 -2.81 -7.09 13.66
C SER A 193 -4.10 -7.51 14.40
N GLU A 194 -4.74 -8.59 13.98
CA GLU A 194 -5.94 -9.14 14.63
C GLU A 194 -5.61 -10.13 15.75
N VAL A 195 -4.40 -10.68 15.79
CA VAL A 195 -3.97 -11.69 16.77
C VAL A 195 -2.63 -11.34 17.44
N PRO A 196 -2.47 -10.11 17.98
CA PRO A 196 -1.18 -9.63 18.45
C PRO A 196 -0.59 -10.47 19.58
N GLU A 197 -1.41 -11.08 20.43
CA GLU A 197 -0.96 -11.94 21.54
C GLU A 197 -0.36 -13.25 21.01
N ARG A 198 -1.01 -13.89 20.04
CA ARG A 198 -0.50 -15.13 19.39
C ARG A 198 0.78 -14.84 18.62
N TRP A 199 0.82 -13.71 17.93
CA TRP A 199 2.01 -13.26 17.21
C TRP A 199 3.18 -12.98 18.16
N GLY A 200 2.93 -12.25 19.26
CA GLY A 200 3.92 -11.96 20.29
C GLY A 200 4.47 -13.22 20.96
N ALA A 201 3.61 -14.21 21.24
CA ALA A 201 4.02 -15.49 21.80
C ALA A 201 4.97 -16.26 20.85
N PHE A 202 4.63 -16.32 19.57
CA PHE A 202 5.51 -16.93 18.55
C PHE A 202 6.85 -16.20 18.48
N LEU A 203 6.85 -14.86 18.47
CA LEU A 203 8.09 -14.08 18.40
C LEU A 203 8.99 -14.30 19.62
N ALA A 204 8.42 -14.44 20.81
CA ALA A 204 9.17 -14.75 22.02
C ALA A 204 9.82 -16.15 21.95
N GLU A 205 9.09 -17.16 21.47
CA GLU A 205 9.61 -18.52 21.22
C GLU A 205 10.77 -18.47 20.20
N ALA A 206 10.54 -17.78 19.07
CA ALA A 206 11.50 -17.68 17.98
C ALA A 206 12.78 -16.94 18.40
N ALA A 207 12.66 -15.83 19.13
CA ALA A 207 13.81 -15.06 19.60
C ALA A 207 14.67 -15.84 20.62
N ALA A 208 14.05 -16.68 21.45
CA ALA A 208 14.78 -17.54 22.39
C ALA A 208 15.52 -18.68 21.69
N ALA A 209 14.92 -19.26 20.64
CA ALA A 209 15.48 -20.41 19.91
C ALA A 209 16.51 -20.01 18.85
N CYS A 210 16.29 -18.91 18.14
CA CYS A 210 17.17 -18.39 17.08
C CYS A 210 17.21 -16.87 17.14
N PRO A 211 18.12 -16.29 17.95
CA PRO A 211 18.28 -14.85 18.05
C PRO A 211 18.65 -14.23 16.69
N ALA A 212 17.96 -13.16 16.32
CA ALA A 212 18.31 -12.39 15.13
C ALA A 212 19.61 -11.59 15.36
N PRO A 213 20.37 -11.27 14.29
CA PRO A 213 21.58 -10.43 14.37
C PRO A 213 21.32 -9.08 15.04
N ASP A 214 20.12 -8.53 14.87
CA ASP A 214 19.61 -7.39 15.60
C ASP A 214 18.06 -7.45 15.71
N PRO A 215 17.45 -6.72 16.67
CA PRO A 215 16.00 -6.77 16.90
C PRO A 215 15.17 -6.23 15.74
N HIS A 216 15.68 -5.26 14.97
CA HIS A 216 14.95 -4.65 13.86
C HIS A 216 14.81 -5.64 12.71
N LEU A 217 15.89 -6.31 12.33
CA LEU A 217 15.87 -7.42 11.38
C LEU A 217 14.98 -8.56 11.87
N GLY A 218 15.08 -8.95 13.14
CA GLY A 218 14.24 -10.02 13.70
C GLY A 218 12.75 -9.74 13.51
N TRP A 219 12.32 -8.53 13.85
CA TRP A 219 10.91 -8.11 13.70
C TRP A 219 10.43 -8.10 12.24
N ALA A 220 11.26 -7.60 11.31
CA ALA A 220 10.92 -7.55 9.89
C ALA A 220 10.92 -8.95 9.25
N ALA A 221 11.92 -9.78 9.57
CA ALA A 221 12.11 -11.10 8.98
C ALA A 221 10.96 -12.06 9.27
N TRP A 222 10.49 -12.12 10.51
CA TRP A 222 9.40 -13.02 10.89
C TRP A 222 8.06 -12.61 10.24
N GLN A 223 7.76 -11.31 10.15
CA GLN A 223 6.57 -10.84 9.42
C GLN A 223 6.67 -11.18 7.93
N LEU A 224 7.81 -10.93 7.31
CA LEU A 224 8.00 -11.20 5.88
C LEU A 224 7.90 -12.70 5.59
N ALA A 225 8.49 -13.54 6.44
CA ALA A 225 8.41 -14.99 6.36
C ALA A 225 6.96 -15.48 6.50
N PHE A 226 6.20 -14.92 7.45
CA PHE A 226 4.77 -15.25 7.65
C PHE A 226 3.95 -14.93 6.40
N GLY A 227 4.12 -13.72 5.85
CA GLY A 227 3.42 -13.29 4.64
C GLY A 227 3.81 -14.11 3.41
N PHE A 228 5.10 -14.41 3.25
CA PHE A 228 5.64 -15.21 2.16
C PHE A 228 5.16 -16.66 2.21
N GLY A 229 5.09 -17.25 3.40
CA GLY A 229 4.55 -18.60 3.63
C GLY A 229 5.31 -19.70 2.88
N SER A 230 6.62 -19.52 2.66
CA SER A 230 7.51 -20.49 2.02
C SER A 230 8.86 -20.51 2.73
N THR A 231 9.50 -21.67 2.79
CA THR A 231 10.83 -21.87 3.38
C THR A 231 11.96 -21.70 2.37
N ASP A 232 11.70 -21.04 1.23
CA ASP A 232 12.70 -20.71 0.22
C ASP A 232 13.67 -19.65 0.75
N ALA A 233 14.82 -20.13 1.27
CA ALA A 233 15.85 -19.31 1.87
C ALA A 233 16.56 -18.39 0.87
N GLU A 234 16.59 -18.74 -0.42
CA GLU A 234 17.19 -17.88 -1.44
C GLU A 234 16.33 -16.64 -1.65
N ARG A 235 15.02 -16.83 -1.86
CA ARG A 235 14.07 -15.73 -2.09
C ARG A 235 13.91 -14.85 -0.85
N LEU A 236 13.67 -15.47 0.31
CA LEU A 236 13.51 -14.72 1.55
C LEU A 236 14.81 -14.04 1.98
N GLY A 237 15.94 -14.74 1.86
CA GLY A 237 17.27 -14.21 2.17
C GLY A 237 17.64 -13.03 1.28
N GLY A 238 17.39 -13.12 -0.03
CA GLY A 238 17.59 -12.02 -0.97
C GLY A 238 16.75 -10.79 -0.62
N ALA A 239 15.47 -10.98 -0.29
CA ALA A 239 14.59 -9.89 0.12
C ALA A 239 15.03 -9.23 1.44
N LEU A 240 15.51 -10.02 2.41
CA LEU A 240 15.98 -9.50 3.70
C LEU A 240 17.36 -8.83 3.62
N LEU A 241 18.25 -9.31 2.75
CA LEU A 241 19.50 -8.60 2.46
C LEU A 241 19.24 -7.25 1.80
N LYS A 242 18.30 -7.19 0.85
CA LYS A 242 17.81 -5.91 0.32
C LYS A 242 17.23 -5.06 1.45
N HIS A 243 16.38 -5.63 2.31
CA HIS A 243 15.78 -4.92 3.43
C HIS A 243 16.82 -4.23 4.34
N VAL A 244 17.85 -4.94 4.80
CA VAL A 244 18.85 -4.36 5.72
C VAL A 244 19.75 -3.33 5.05
N ARG A 245 20.01 -3.46 3.73
CA ARG A 245 20.75 -2.47 2.93
C ARG A 245 19.96 -1.19 2.70
N GLU A 246 18.67 -1.30 2.38
CA GLU A 246 17.77 -0.15 2.25
C GLU A 246 17.56 0.52 3.62
N ALA A 247 17.45 -0.25 4.71
CA ALA A 247 17.36 0.29 6.04
C ALA A 247 18.62 1.10 6.43
N GLY A 248 19.82 0.71 5.97
CA GLY A 248 21.04 1.47 6.20
C GLY A 248 21.40 1.65 7.68
N LEU A 249 21.01 0.69 8.53
CA LEU A 249 21.26 0.74 9.99
C LEU A 249 22.54 0.01 10.40
N ARG A 250 22.92 -1.01 9.63
CA ARG A 250 24.06 -1.92 9.92
C ARG A 250 24.92 -2.16 8.68
N THR A 251 24.30 -2.23 7.51
CA THR A 251 24.93 -2.34 6.19
C THR A 251 24.18 -1.43 5.23
N SER A 252 24.77 -1.05 4.10
CA SER A 252 24.12 -0.24 3.07
C SER A 252 24.53 -0.72 1.67
N TRP A 253 23.93 -0.15 0.63
CA TRP A 253 24.32 -0.45 -0.75
C TRP A 253 25.76 -0.04 -1.08
N THR A 254 26.26 1.06 -0.49
CA THR A 254 27.58 1.64 -0.77
C THR A 254 28.66 1.17 0.20
N GLU A 255 28.29 0.91 1.46
CA GLU A 255 29.19 0.47 2.53
C GLU A 255 28.65 -0.85 3.09
N GLN A 256 29.01 -1.95 2.43
CA GLN A 256 28.53 -3.29 2.78
C GLN A 256 29.34 -3.89 3.93
N ASP A 257 28.65 -4.28 5.00
CA ASP A 257 29.23 -5.10 6.08
C ASP A 257 29.03 -6.59 5.75
N GLY A 258 30.06 -7.21 5.18
CA GLY A 258 30.02 -8.61 4.77
C GLY A 258 29.84 -9.60 5.93
N ALA A 259 30.31 -9.27 7.14
CA ALA A 259 30.17 -10.14 8.30
C ALA A 259 28.72 -10.14 8.79
N TYR A 260 28.12 -8.96 8.91
CA TYR A 260 26.71 -8.81 9.26
C TYR A 260 25.79 -9.45 8.21
N GLU A 261 26.03 -9.23 6.91
CA GLU A 261 25.22 -9.85 5.87
C GLU A 261 25.27 -11.39 5.89
N GLU A 262 26.41 -11.96 6.28
CA GLU A 262 26.53 -13.41 6.47
C GLU A 262 25.79 -13.91 7.72
N GLU A 263 25.74 -13.10 8.78
CA GLU A 263 24.86 -13.36 9.93
C GLU A 263 23.38 -13.34 9.53
N VAL A 264 22.96 -12.40 8.66
CA VAL A 264 21.59 -12.36 8.11
C VAL A 264 21.28 -13.66 7.36
N ARG A 265 22.17 -14.11 6.46
CA ARG A 265 21.96 -15.36 5.69
C ARG A 265 21.83 -16.57 6.62
N ARG A 266 22.72 -16.70 7.61
CA ARG A 266 22.68 -17.77 8.62
C ARG A 266 21.39 -17.73 9.44
N PHE A 267 20.95 -16.55 9.86
CA PHE A 267 19.70 -16.37 10.59
C PHE A 267 18.49 -16.79 9.76
N VAL A 268 18.41 -16.39 8.48
CA VAL A 268 17.31 -16.80 7.59
C VAL A 268 17.26 -18.32 7.43
N ALA A 269 18.40 -18.96 7.19
CA ALA A 269 18.49 -20.41 7.00
C ALA A 269 18.17 -21.21 8.28
N ALA A 270 18.61 -20.74 9.44
CA ALA A 270 18.42 -21.43 10.72
C ALA A 270 17.06 -21.12 11.39
N GLY A 271 16.54 -19.91 11.19
CA GLY A 271 15.30 -19.42 11.78
C GLY A 271 14.12 -19.57 10.82
N PRO A 272 13.70 -18.51 10.10
CA PRO A 272 12.52 -18.53 9.23
C PRO A 272 12.42 -19.69 8.24
N CYS A 273 13.54 -20.11 7.66
CA CYS A 273 13.60 -21.24 6.72
C CYS A 273 14.10 -22.54 7.35
N GLY A 274 14.44 -22.52 8.65
CA GLY A 274 14.88 -23.71 9.38
C GLY A 274 13.70 -24.64 9.68
N ALA A 275 13.96 -25.96 9.71
CA ALA A 275 12.88 -26.95 9.85
C ALA A 275 12.03 -26.78 11.12
N ALA A 276 12.65 -26.44 12.25
CA ALA A 276 11.94 -26.27 13.51
C ALA A 276 11.07 -25.00 13.52
N LEU A 277 11.69 -23.82 13.48
CA LEU A 277 10.95 -22.55 13.58
C LEU A 277 10.13 -22.23 12.32
N GLY A 278 10.61 -22.60 11.13
CA GLY A 278 9.83 -22.51 9.89
C GLY A 278 8.60 -23.43 9.93
N GLY A 279 8.72 -24.63 10.51
CA GLY A 279 7.58 -25.53 10.75
C GLY A 279 6.55 -24.92 11.70
N ARG A 280 6.99 -24.37 12.84
CA ARG A 280 6.13 -23.66 13.81
C ARG A 280 5.44 -22.45 13.20
N LEU A 281 6.14 -21.68 12.36
CA LEU A 281 5.57 -20.55 11.64
C LEU A 281 4.51 -21.02 10.62
N ALA A 282 4.76 -22.14 9.93
CA ALA A 282 3.82 -22.72 9.00
C ALA A 282 2.55 -23.25 9.71
N GLU A 283 2.69 -23.85 10.89
CA GLU A 283 1.55 -24.23 11.75
C GLU A 283 0.71 -23.01 12.12
N LEU A 284 1.33 -21.94 12.63
CA LEU A 284 0.62 -20.69 12.94
C LEU A 284 -0.08 -20.11 11.69
N ARG A 285 0.59 -20.11 10.54
CA ARG A 285 -0.01 -19.65 9.28
C ARG A 285 -1.19 -20.52 8.85
N ALA A 286 -1.12 -21.83 9.04
CA ALA A 286 -2.21 -22.75 8.74
C ALA A 286 -3.43 -22.51 9.65
N GLU A 287 -3.20 -22.26 10.95
CA GLU A 287 -4.27 -21.89 11.88
C GLU A 287 -4.95 -20.56 11.50
N LEU A 288 -4.20 -19.63 10.90
CA LEU A 288 -4.68 -18.32 10.45
C LEU A 288 -5.19 -18.33 9.00
N ALA A 289 -5.13 -19.46 8.29
CA ALA A 289 -5.48 -19.56 6.88
C ALA A 289 -6.90 -19.08 6.54
N PRO A 290 -7.95 -19.34 7.35
CA PRO A 290 -9.30 -18.80 7.07
C PRO A 290 -9.35 -17.26 7.03
N TYR A 291 -8.54 -16.60 7.86
CA TYR A 291 -8.49 -15.14 7.94
C TYR A 291 -7.63 -14.54 6.82
N ILE A 292 -6.54 -15.21 6.45
CA ILE A 292 -5.75 -14.87 5.26
C ILE A 292 -6.63 -14.97 4.01
N ARG A 293 -7.40 -16.06 3.88
CA ARG A 293 -8.36 -16.27 2.80
C ARG A 293 -9.39 -15.13 2.72
N ALA A 294 -9.93 -14.67 3.85
CA ALA A 294 -10.84 -13.53 3.89
C ALA A 294 -10.20 -12.24 3.35
N ASN A 295 -8.99 -11.92 3.78
CA ASN A 295 -8.29 -10.71 3.32
C ASN A 295 -7.89 -10.80 1.83
N VAL A 296 -7.45 -11.96 1.35
CA VAL A 296 -7.04 -12.18 -0.04
C VAL A 296 -8.24 -12.05 -0.99
N LEU A 297 -9.32 -12.80 -0.73
CA LEU A 297 -10.51 -12.77 -1.59
C LEU A 297 -11.26 -11.43 -1.47
N GLY A 298 -11.36 -10.89 -0.25
CA GLY A 298 -11.97 -9.59 -0.01
C GLY A 298 -11.21 -8.47 -0.72
N GLY A 299 -9.89 -8.40 -0.55
CA GLY A 299 -9.06 -7.40 -1.22
C GLY A 299 -9.15 -7.48 -2.74
N ALA A 300 -9.07 -8.69 -3.31
CA ALA A 300 -9.22 -8.90 -4.75
C ALA A 300 -10.60 -8.45 -5.25
N LEU A 301 -11.69 -8.87 -4.60
CA LEU A 301 -13.03 -8.51 -5.03
C LEU A 301 -13.28 -7.00 -4.95
N LEU A 302 -12.87 -6.35 -3.86
CA LEU A 302 -12.98 -4.90 -3.70
C LEU A 302 -12.26 -4.16 -4.82
N HIS A 303 -11.00 -4.52 -5.10
CA HIS A 303 -10.21 -3.91 -6.18
C HIS A 303 -10.87 -4.08 -7.55
N LEU A 304 -11.38 -5.28 -7.84
CA LEU A 304 -11.98 -5.58 -9.14
C LEU A 304 -13.32 -4.86 -9.35
N THR A 305 -14.05 -4.51 -8.30
CA THR A 305 -15.46 -4.05 -8.40
C THR A 305 -15.69 -2.62 -7.94
N MET A 306 -14.74 -2.01 -7.24
CA MET A 306 -14.78 -0.58 -6.91
C MET A 306 -14.67 0.31 -8.17
N PRO A 307 -14.98 1.62 -8.07
CA PRO A 307 -14.78 2.57 -9.17
C PRO A 307 -13.33 2.64 -9.65
N GLY A 308 -13.14 2.90 -10.95
CA GLY A 308 -11.85 2.82 -11.63
C GLY A 308 -11.69 1.57 -12.52
N VAL A 309 -10.56 1.49 -13.21
CA VAL A 309 -10.16 0.39 -14.09
C VAL A 309 -9.11 -0.46 -13.36
N PRO A 310 -9.45 -1.69 -12.93
CA PRO A 310 -8.51 -2.53 -12.20
C PRO A 310 -7.41 -3.07 -13.12
N ASP A 311 -6.17 -2.81 -12.76
CA ASP A 311 -4.99 -3.44 -13.35
C ASP A 311 -4.60 -4.69 -12.55
N VAL A 312 -4.59 -5.83 -13.25
CA VAL A 312 -4.23 -7.14 -12.67
C VAL A 312 -2.83 -7.48 -13.16
N TYR A 313 -1.84 -7.23 -12.29
CA TYR A 313 -0.44 -7.56 -12.58
C TYR A 313 -0.28 -9.06 -12.84
N GLN A 314 0.61 -9.41 -13.77
CA GLN A 314 0.77 -10.78 -14.27
C GLN A 314 0.92 -11.82 -13.13
N GLY A 315 0.10 -12.88 -13.17
CA GLY A 315 0.09 -13.96 -12.17
C GLY A 315 -0.70 -13.64 -10.90
N THR A 316 -1.27 -12.44 -10.75
CA THR A 316 -2.07 -12.06 -9.57
C THR A 316 -3.56 -12.34 -9.72
N GLU A 317 -3.97 -12.89 -10.86
CA GLU A 317 -5.30 -13.50 -11.04
C GLU A 317 -5.52 -14.69 -10.10
N THR A 318 -4.45 -15.33 -9.65
CA THR A 318 -4.43 -16.36 -8.60
C THR A 318 -3.64 -15.88 -7.38
N GLU A 319 -3.44 -16.74 -6.37
CA GLU A 319 -2.60 -16.39 -5.21
C GLU A 319 -1.15 -16.16 -5.69
N SER A 320 -0.64 -14.96 -5.45
CA SER A 320 0.72 -14.56 -5.80
C SER A 320 1.45 -14.14 -4.54
N ARG A 321 2.47 -14.91 -4.16
CA ARG A 321 3.32 -14.66 -3.00
C ARG A 321 4.72 -14.25 -3.45
N THR A 322 4.84 -13.00 -3.88
CA THR A 322 6.09 -12.40 -4.34
C THR A 322 6.55 -11.29 -3.40
N LEU A 323 7.87 -11.20 -3.26
CA LEU A 323 8.56 -10.19 -2.46
C LEU A 323 9.03 -9.05 -3.39
N VAL A 324 9.78 -8.11 -2.82
CA VAL A 324 10.31 -6.95 -3.54
C VAL A 324 11.13 -7.38 -4.77
N ASP A 325 11.16 -6.52 -5.79
CA ASP A 325 12.04 -6.63 -6.95
C ASP A 325 13.46 -7.14 -6.58
N PRO A 326 14.00 -8.16 -7.27
CA PRO A 326 13.48 -8.79 -8.50
C PRO A 326 12.50 -9.94 -8.32
N ASP A 327 12.08 -10.26 -7.10
CA ASP A 327 11.24 -11.44 -6.86
C ASP A 327 9.84 -11.34 -7.52
N ASN A 328 9.26 -10.14 -7.54
CA ASN A 328 8.00 -9.82 -8.24
C ASN A 328 8.11 -9.75 -9.78
N ARG A 329 9.29 -10.01 -10.36
CA ARG A 329 9.53 -10.03 -11.82
C ARG A 329 9.67 -11.45 -12.38
N ARG A 330 9.49 -12.47 -11.55
CA ARG A 330 9.52 -13.89 -11.97
C ARG A 330 8.36 -14.20 -12.93
N THR A 331 8.57 -15.19 -13.79
CA THR A 331 7.53 -15.69 -14.70
C THR A 331 6.36 -16.24 -13.89
N PRO A 332 5.11 -15.79 -14.15
CA PRO A 332 3.94 -16.27 -13.43
C PRO A 332 3.59 -17.72 -13.85
N PRO A 333 2.85 -18.46 -13.00
CA PRO A 333 2.33 -19.78 -13.38
C PRO A 333 1.31 -19.67 -14.52
N ASP A 334 1.26 -20.67 -15.39
CA ASP A 334 0.19 -20.78 -16.40
C ASP A 334 -1.06 -21.39 -15.76
N VAL A 335 -2.11 -20.59 -15.64
CA VAL A 335 -3.38 -20.98 -14.99
C VAL A 335 -4.48 -21.33 -15.99
N ARG A 336 -4.21 -21.35 -17.30
CA ARG A 336 -5.25 -21.54 -18.34
C ARG A 336 -6.00 -22.86 -18.20
N ASP A 337 -5.31 -23.95 -17.91
CA ASP A 337 -5.92 -25.27 -17.78
C ASP A 337 -6.78 -25.37 -16.52
N THR A 338 -6.30 -24.80 -15.42
CA THR A 338 -7.03 -24.66 -14.18
C THR A 338 -8.31 -23.85 -14.40
N LEU A 339 -8.22 -22.69 -15.07
CA LEU A 339 -9.36 -21.83 -15.39
C LEU A 339 -10.37 -22.57 -16.28
N ARG A 340 -9.94 -23.25 -17.35
CA ARG A 340 -10.82 -24.05 -18.20
C ARG A 340 -11.58 -25.12 -17.40
N SER A 341 -10.92 -25.74 -16.42
CA SER A 341 -11.54 -26.74 -15.56
C SER A 341 -12.56 -26.14 -14.60
N LEU A 342 -12.26 -24.97 -14.01
CA LEU A 342 -13.20 -24.21 -13.17
C LEU A 342 -14.42 -23.76 -13.97
N ASP A 343 -14.23 -23.24 -15.19
CA ASP A 343 -15.31 -22.88 -16.12
C ASP A 343 -16.18 -24.10 -16.50
N GLY A 344 -15.57 -25.28 -16.56
CA GLY A 344 -16.26 -26.56 -16.74
C GLY A 344 -17.21 -26.92 -15.59
N GLY A 345 -17.16 -26.23 -14.45
CA GLY A 345 -18.00 -26.45 -13.27
C GLY A 345 -17.30 -27.23 -12.15
N ARG A 346 -15.99 -27.44 -12.25
CA ARG A 346 -15.22 -28.02 -11.14
C ARG A 346 -15.15 -27.01 -9.99
N ALA A 347 -15.41 -27.47 -8.77
CA ALA A 347 -15.22 -26.65 -7.58
C ALA A 347 -13.72 -26.31 -7.37
N PRO A 348 -13.40 -25.09 -6.91
CA PRO A 348 -12.03 -24.75 -6.51
C PRO A 348 -11.61 -25.57 -5.28
N ARG A 349 -10.33 -25.96 -5.23
CA ARG A 349 -9.78 -26.85 -4.19
C ARG A 349 -9.07 -26.11 -3.07
N ASP A 350 -8.60 -24.90 -3.37
CA ASP A 350 -7.76 -24.10 -2.50
C ASP A 350 -7.89 -22.61 -2.82
N LEU A 351 -7.26 -21.78 -1.99
CA LEU A 351 -7.26 -20.33 -2.14
C LEU A 351 -6.77 -19.83 -3.53
N PRO A 352 -5.67 -20.36 -4.12
CA PRO A 352 -5.28 -20.02 -5.48
C PRO A 352 -6.40 -20.19 -6.52
N GLU A 353 -7.08 -21.33 -6.52
CA GLU A 353 -8.18 -21.60 -7.46
C GLU A 353 -9.44 -20.78 -7.17
N GLU A 354 -9.75 -20.56 -5.89
CA GLU A 354 -10.86 -19.69 -5.50
C GLU A 354 -10.65 -18.24 -5.98
N LYS A 355 -9.44 -17.70 -5.79
CA LYS A 355 -9.10 -16.36 -6.27
C LYS A 355 -9.11 -16.29 -7.79
N LEU A 356 -8.67 -17.34 -8.48
CA LEU A 356 -8.74 -17.43 -9.94
C LEU A 356 -10.18 -17.40 -10.45
N ALA A 357 -11.07 -18.19 -9.85
CA ALA A 357 -12.49 -18.20 -10.20
C ALA A 357 -13.14 -16.82 -9.94
N LEU A 358 -12.87 -16.22 -8.77
CA LEU A 358 -13.37 -14.91 -8.38
C LEU A 358 -12.89 -13.82 -9.34
N THR A 359 -11.60 -13.80 -9.66
CA THR A 359 -11.01 -12.82 -10.57
C THR A 359 -11.60 -12.94 -11.97
N ALA A 360 -11.69 -14.17 -12.50
CA ALA A 360 -12.27 -14.42 -13.81
C ALA A 360 -13.74 -13.98 -13.86
N ALA A 361 -14.55 -14.33 -12.85
CA ALA A 361 -15.96 -13.94 -12.78
C ALA A 361 -16.14 -12.43 -12.73
N ALA A 362 -15.39 -11.72 -11.88
CA ALA A 362 -15.47 -10.27 -11.77
C ALA A 362 -15.06 -9.56 -13.07
N LEU A 363 -13.96 -9.98 -13.71
CA LEU A 363 -13.50 -9.39 -14.98
C LEU A 363 -14.47 -9.68 -16.15
N ARG A 364 -15.06 -10.87 -16.21
CA ARG A 364 -16.11 -11.21 -17.19
C ARG A 364 -17.35 -10.35 -16.98
N LEU A 365 -17.80 -10.21 -15.73
CA LEU A 365 -18.94 -9.36 -15.39
C LEU A 365 -18.69 -7.90 -15.81
N ARG A 366 -17.49 -7.36 -15.57
CA ARG A 366 -17.14 -6.01 -16.03
C ARG A 366 -17.23 -5.86 -17.55
N ARG A 367 -16.79 -6.87 -18.29
CA ARG A 367 -16.86 -6.89 -19.76
C ARG A 367 -18.30 -7.01 -20.26
N GLU A 368 -19.14 -7.78 -19.57
CA GLU A 368 -20.53 -8.03 -19.94
C GLU A 368 -21.49 -6.91 -19.52
N ARG A 369 -21.15 -6.15 -18.47
CA ARG A 369 -21.97 -5.07 -17.91
C ARG A 369 -21.14 -3.77 -17.77
N PRO A 370 -20.61 -3.20 -18.86
CA PRO A 370 -19.77 -2.00 -18.80
C PRO A 370 -20.48 -0.82 -18.13
N ASP A 371 -21.79 -0.67 -18.29
CA ASP A 371 -22.60 0.40 -17.68
C ASP A 371 -22.64 0.33 -16.14
N CYS A 372 -22.28 -0.82 -15.55
CA CYS A 372 -22.15 -0.97 -14.10
C CYS A 372 -20.77 -0.54 -13.57
N PHE A 373 -19.79 -0.31 -14.45
CA PHE A 373 -18.41 -0.03 -14.04
C PHE A 373 -17.78 1.19 -14.71
N GLY A 374 -18.44 1.76 -15.72
CA GLY A 374 -17.97 2.91 -16.50
C GLY A 374 -18.15 4.27 -15.82
N GLU A 375 -18.01 5.32 -16.63
CA GLU A 375 -18.06 6.73 -16.22
C GLU A 375 -19.41 7.11 -15.58
N ASP A 376 -20.51 6.68 -16.18
CA ASP A 376 -21.89 6.96 -15.72
C ASP A 376 -22.39 5.98 -14.64
N ALA A 377 -21.55 5.04 -14.18
CA ALA A 377 -21.96 4.07 -13.17
C ALA A 377 -22.21 4.74 -11.81
N SER A 378 -23.18 4.23 -11.06
CA SER A 378 -23.38 4.68 -9.67
C SER A 378 -22.55 3.85 -8.69
N TYR A 379 -22.28 4.44 -7.51
CA TYR A 379 -21.67 3.76 -6.38
C TYR A 379 -22.48 4.08 -5.12
N ALA A 380 -23.04 3.05 -4.48
CA ALA A 380 -23.82 3.18 -3.26
C ALA A 380 -23.27 2.26 -2.16
N PRO A 381 -22.76 2.81 -1.03
CA PRO A 381 -22.43 2.00 0.15
C PRO A 381 -23.64 1.26 0.68
N LEU A 382 -23.45 0.02 1.14
CA LEU A 382 -24.51 -0.81 1.70
C LEU A 382 -24.11 -1.33 3.09
N PRO A 383 -24.49 -0.64 4.18
CA PRO A 383 -24.14 -1.07 5.53
C PRO A 383 -24.95 -2.30 5.94
N ALA A 384 -24.29 -3.25 6.62
CA ALA A 384 -24.98 -4.30 7.35
C ALA A 384 -25.60 -3.78 8.66
N SER A 385 -26.56 -4.51 9.21
CA SER A 385 -27.23 -4.19 10.48
C SER A 385 -27.08 -5.35 11.46
N GLY A 386 -26.63 -5.06 12.68
CA GLY A 386 -26.47 -6.04 13.75
C GLY A 386 -25.13 -5.96 14.49
N PRO A 387 -24.88 -6.85 15.46
CA PRO A 387 -23.73 -6.77 16.36
C PRO A 387 -22.35 -6.84 15.67
N ALA A 388 -22.27 -7.50 14.52
CA ALA A 388 -21.04 -7.69 13.75
C ALA A 388 -21.03 -6.88 12.44
N ALA A 389 -21.88 -5.85 12.32
CA ALA A 389 -22.02 -5.06 11.09
C ALA A 389 -20.70 -4.49 10.54
N SER A 390 -19.78 -4.07 11.42
CA SER A 390 -18.47 -3.52 11.05
C SER A 390 -17.53 -4.54 10.36
N HIS A 391 -17.86 -5.82 10.40
CA HIS A 391 -17.12 -6.90 9.72
C HIS A 391 -17.61 -7.12 8.28
N CYS A 392 -18.77 -6.58 7.89
CA CYS A 392 -19.26 -6.62 6.52
C CYS A 392 -18.99 -5.27 5.85
N LEU A 393 -18.18 -5.28 4.78
CA LEU A 393 -18.05 -4.13 3.89
C LEU A 393 -18.78 -4.46 2.59
N ALA A 394 -19.77 -3.67 2.22
CA ALA A 394 -20.55 -3.92 1.01
C ALA A 394 -20.94 -2.63 0.28
N PHE A 395 -21.15 -2.75 -1.03
CA PHE A 395 -21.63 -1.67 -1.89
C PHE A 395 -22.32 -2.21 -3.14
N VAL A 396 -23.08 -1.34 -3.79
CA VAL A 396 -23.81 -1.61 -5.03
C VAL A 396 -23.29 -0.68 -6.13
N ARG A 397 -23.12 -1.24 -7.33
CA ARG A 397 -22.81 -0.52 -8.57
C ARG A 397 -24.02 -0.53 -9.49
N SER A 398 -24.46 0.66 -9.90
CA SER A 398 -25.58 0.87 -10.83
C SER A 398 -26.82 0.02 -10.53
N ASP A 399 -27.16 -0.19 -9.26
CA ASP A 399 -28.31 -1.00 -8.78
C ASP A 399 -28.38 -2.46 -9.29
N HIS A 400 -27.30 -2.96 -9.91
CA HIS A 400 -27.28 -4.24 -10.62
C HIS A 400 -26.18 -5.19 -10.16
N VAL A 401 -25.10 -4.67 -9.57
CA VAL A 401 -23.98 -5.48 -9.09
C VAL A 401 -23.71 -5.14 -7.64
N LEU A 402 -23.68 -6.14 -6.76
CA LEU A 402 -23.41 -5.98 -5.34
C LEU A 402 -22.13 -6.72 -4.98
N THR A 403 -21.26 -6.04 -4.25
CA THR A 403 -20.06 -6.64 -3.67
C THR A 403 -20.20 -6.60 -2.16
N ALA A 404 -19.94 -7.73 -1.49
CA ALA A 404 -19.85 -7.79 -0.04
C ALA A 404 -18.66 -8.67 0.36
N VAL A 405 -17.90 -8.21 1.37
CA VAL A 405 -16.70 -8.90 1.85
C VAL A 405 -16.63 -8.89 3.38
N THR A 406 -16.01 -9.93 3.94
CA THR A 406 -15.66 -10.03 5.35
C THR A 406 -14.33 -9.32 5.61
N ARG A 407 -14.29 -8.42 6.59
CA ARG A 407 -13.07 -7.81 7.12
C ARG A 407 -12.90 -8.11 8.60
N LEU A 408 -11.64 -8.09 9.05
CA LEU A 408 -11.28 -8.43 10.43
C LEU A 408 -11.86 -9.80 10.83
N ALA A 409 -11.57 -10.82 10.02
CA ALA A 409 -12.21 -12.13 10.12
C ALA A 409 -11.78 -12.89 11.38
N ALA A 410 -10.57 -12.66 11.91
CA ALA A 410 -10.14 -13.27 13.16
C ALA A 410 -10.87 -12.65 14.34
N ARG A 411 -11.05 -11.32 14.35
CA ARG A 411 -11.86 -10.63 15.37
C ARG A 411 -13.34 -11.02 15.28
N LEU A 412 -13.88 -11.21 14.08
CA LEU A 412 -15.23 -11.72 13.89
C LEU A 412 -15.41 -13.11 14.53
N ALA A 413 -14.47 -14.02 14.28
CA ALA A 413 -14.50 -15.36 14.86
C ALA A 413 -14.36 -15.34 16.38
N GLU A 414 -13.45 -14.52 16.92
CA GLU A 414 -13.28 -14.30 18.36
C GLU A 414 -14.57 -13.76 19.02
N GLY A 415 -15.30 -12.89 18.31
CA GLY A 415 -16.59 -12.35 18.74
C GLY A 415 -17.79 -13.31 18.61
N GLY A 416 -17.58 -14.57 18.22
CA GLY A 416 -18.66 -15.56 18.07
C GLY A 416 -19.33 -15.59 16.69
N GLY A 417 -18.73 -14.92 15.69
CA GLY A 417 -19.24 -14.90 14.32
C GLY A 417 -20.27 -13.79 14.07
N TRP A 418 -21.12 -14.00 13.06
CA TRP A 418 -22.01 -12.94 12.57
C TRP A 418 -23.15 -12.54 13.52
N ASN A 419 -23.48 -13.34 14.55
CA ASN A 419 -24.38 -12.98 15.64
C ASN A 419 -25.71 -12.31 15.19
N GLY A 420 -26.38 -12.88 14.18
CA GLY A 420 -27.64 -12.34 13.66
C GLY A 420 -27.51 -11.05 12.83
N THR A 421 -26.30 -10.67 12.43
CA THR A 421 -26.06 -9.54 11.52
C THR A 421 -26.63 -9.84 10.14
N VAL A 422 -27.29 -8.86 9.56
CA VAL A 422 -28.04 -8.96 8.29
C VAL A 422 -27.54 -7.90 7.32
N LEU A 423 -27.37 -8.27 6.05
CA LEU A 423 -27.21 -7.34 4.94
C LEU A 423 -28.56 -7.21 4.21
N THR A 424 -29.14 -6.01 4.21
CA THR A 424 -30.39 -5.76 3.48
C THR A 424 -30.06 -5.40 2.03
N LEU A 425 -30.40 -6.28 1.10
CA LEU A 425 -30.18 -6.08 -0.33
C LEU A 425 -31.17 -5.05 -0.90
N PRO A 426 -30.80 -4.29 -1.94
CA PRO A 426 -31.77 -3.47 -2.67
C PRO A 426 -32.90 -4.33 -3.28
N PRO A 427 -34.07 -3.74 -3.57
CA PRO A 427 -35.18 -4.47 -4.18
C PRO A 427 -34.76 -5.19 -5.46
N GLY A 428 -35.14 -6.46 -5.56
CA GLY A 428 -34.84 -7.33 -6.69
C GLY A 428 -34.30 -8.67 -6.25
N ARG A 429 -34.00 -9.51 -7.24
CA ARG A 429 -33.51 -10.87 -7.05
C ARG A 429 -32.02 -10.94 -7.34
N TRP A 430 -31.24 -11.44 -6.40
CA TRP A 430 -29.77 -11.42 -6.47
C TRP A 430 -29.19 -12.82 -6.51
N ARG A 431 -28.32 -13.11 -7.48
CA ARG A 431 -27.60 -14.41 -7.60
C ARG A 431 -26.10 -14.22 -7.58
N GLU A 432 -25.36 -15.24 -7.16
CA GLU A 432 -23.90 -15.23 -7.17
C GLU A 432 -23.34 -15.28 -8.60
N ALA A 433 -22.42 -14.36 -8.92
CA ALA A 433 -21.78 -14.27 -10.24
C ALA A 433 -20.66 -15.29 -10.43
N VAL A 434 -19.95 -15.67 -9.35
CA VAL A 434 -18.84 -16.64 -9.39
C VAL A 434 -19.36 -18.06 -9.67
N ARG A 435 -20.61 -18.33 -9.30
CA ARG A 435 -21.28 -19.61 -9.49
C ARG A 435 -22.50 -19.42 -10.38
N GLU A 436 -22.28 -19.22 -11.68
CA GLU A 436 -23.37 -19.03 -12.64
C GLU A 436 -24.44 -20.14 -12.64
N ARG A 437 -24.13 -21.32 -12.08
CA ARG A 437 -25.05 -22.46 -11.93
C ARG A 437 -25.62 -22.65 -10.51
N SER A 438 -25.46 -21.67 -9.62
CA SER A 438 -26.15 -21.69 -8.33
C SER A 438 -27.61 -21.28 -8.55
N ASP A 439 -28.54 -22.13 -8.13
CA ASP A 439 -29.98 -21.81 -8.08
C ASP A 439 -30.33 -20.94 -6.85
N GLU A 440 -29.34 -20.61 -6.02
CA GLU A 440 -29.51 -19.78 -4.84
C GLU A 440 -29.77 -18.33 -5.22
N VAL A 441 -30.91 -17.82 -4.75
CA VAL A 441 -31.37 -16.44 -4.97
C VAL A 441 -31.59 -15.79 -3.63
N HIS A 442 -31.06 -14.57 -3.48
CA HIS A 442 -31.20 -13.76 -2.29
C HIS A 442 -32.12 -12.56 -2.54
N GLU A 443 -32.96 -12.25 -1.56
CA GLU A 443 -33.94 -11.15 -1.60
C GLU A 443 -34.07 -10.54 -0.19
N GLY A 444 -34.25 -9.22 -0.11
CA GLY A 444 -34.50 -8.53 1.17
C GLY A 444 -33.34 -8.62 2.17
N GLY A 445 -33.65 -8.94 3.43
CA GLY A 445 -32.66 -9.05 4.51
C GLY A 445 -32.03 -10.45 4.55
N VAL A 446 -30.74 -10.54 4.21
CA VAL A 446 -29.99 -11.80 4.21
C VAL A 446 -29.06 -11.86 5.43
N PRO A 447 -29.14 -12.90 6.27
CA PRO A 447 -28.15 -13.10 7.33
C PRO A 447 -26.73 -13.19 6.75
N CYS A 448 -25.79 -12.42 7.29
CA CYS A 448 -24.39 -12.47 6.83
C CYS A 448 -23.77 -13.87 7.03
N ALA A 449 -24.25 -14.64 8.02
CA ALA A 449 -23.84 -16.03 8.22
C ALA A 449 -24.16 -16.90 7.00
N ASP A 450 -25.30 -16.67 6.35
CA ASP A 450 -25.74 -17.42 5.17
C ASP A 450 -25.02 -16.88 3.93
N LEU A 451 -24.98 -15.55 3.78
CA LEU A 451 -24.33 -14.88 2.66
C LEU A 451 -22.85 -15.25 2.51
N PHE A 452 -22.14 -15.42 3.64
CA PHE A 452 -20.72 -15.76 3.68
C PHE A 452 -20.45 -17.23 4.07
N ALA A 453 -21.46 -18.10 4.02
CA ALA A 453 -21.34 -19.49 4.45
C ALA A 453 -20.28 -20.27 3.65
N THR A 454 -20.13 -19.95 2.36
CA THR A 454 -19.22 -20.66 1.45
C THR A 454 -17.92 -19.90 1.16
N ALA A 455 -17.99 -18.57 1.12
CA ALA A 455 -16.85 -17.70 0.84
C ALA A 455 -16.94 -16.40 1.65
N PRO A 456 -15.81 -15.81 2.07
CA PRO A 456 -15.76 -14.56 2.83
C PRO A 456 -15.92 -13.33 1.91
N ALA A 457 -16.18 -13.53 0.62
CA ALA A 457 -16.38 -12.49 -0.36
C ALA A 457 -17.41 -12.99 -1.37
N THR A 458 -18.39 -12.16 -1.69
CA THR A 458 -19.47 -12.50 -2.61
C THR A 458 -19.73 -11.36 -3.59
N LEU A 459 -19.94 -11.76 -4.84
CA LEU A 459 -20.29 -10.89 -5.95
C LEU A 459 -21.67 -11.31 -6.45
N LEU A 460 -22.67 -10.47 -6.20
CA LEU A 460 -24.04 -10.73 -6.60
C LEU A 460 -24.44 -9.88 -7.79
N ILE A 461 -25.29 -10.43 -8.65
CA ILE A 461 -25.91 -9.74 -9.77
C ILE A 461 -27.41 -9.82 -9.70
N ARG A 462 -28.05 -8.70 -10.01
CA ARG A 462 -29.50 -8.60 -10.10
C ARG A 462 -30.01 -9.30 -11.36
N THR A 463 -31.08 -10.09 -11.24
CA THR A 463 -31.59 -10.97 -12.31
C THR A 463 -32.94 -10.57 -12.89
N ASP A 464 -33.63 -9.60 -12.30
CA ASP A 464 -34.98 -9.17 -12.66
C ASP A 464 -35.05 -7.78 -13.31
#